data_AF-A0A485ABX2-F1
#
_entry.id   AF-A0A485ABX2-F1
#
_cell.length_a   1.000
_cell.length_b   1.000
_cell.length_c   1.000
_cell.angle_alpha   90.00
_cell.angle_beta   90.00
_cell.angle_gamma   90.00
#
_symmetry.space_group_name_H-M   'P 1'
#
loop_
_entity.id
_entity.type
_entity.pdbx_description
1 polymer ?
#
loop_
_entity_poly.entity_id
_entity_poly.type
_entity_poly.pdbx_seq_one_letter_code
_entity_poly.pdbx_strand_id
1 'polypeptide(L)'
;MAKEITYHCTLSEGIHARPAGHIARLCNTYQAEINWQNQRTGIAGSARNALSLVATDTLPGDSCRITLSGPDSDSAAVALEALLAHLPDFSAIAETAPGHLPRWLEELKPQYQTGACISEGIAIAPPVVIASASFDDLLAQSPQQHSSIELEQQTFATALATLRQEKIAALRLTEGIEHDLLEAHLAFISDGEFQDSIGDYLMQGQSCWQAVLHAADGLQRPTATFVEPLHSAAHAGYSRHRHANSAND
;
A
#
# COMPACT_ATOMS: atom_id res chain seq x y z
N MET A 1 -26.79 -2.55 -11.58
CA MET A 1 -27.31 -2.46 -10.20
C MET A 1 -26.09 -2.51 -9.28
N ALA A 2 -26.10 -1.75 -8.18
CA ALA A 2 -25.01 -1.78 -7.19
C ALA A 2 -25.42 -2.68 -6.03
N LYS A 3 -24.51 -3.54 -5.58
CA LYS A 3 -24.66 -4.39 -4.39
C LYS A 3 -23.95 -3.74 -3.22
N GLU A 4 -24.52 -3.87 -2.03
CA GLU A 4 -23.87 -3.44 -0.80
C GLU A 4 -23.75 -4.64 0.14
N ILE A 5 -22.57 -4.83 0.73
CA ILE A 5 -22.33 -5.78 1.81
C ILE A 5 -21.68 -5.03 2.99
N THR A 6 -21.88 -5.54 4.21
CA THR A 6 -21.25 -5.00 5.42
C THR A 6 -20.29 -6.02 5.98
N TYR A 7 -19.06 -5.60 6.26
CA TYR A 7 -18.05 -6.41 6.93
C TYR A 7 -17.81 -5.88 8.34
N HIS A 8 -17.71 -6.78 9.31
CA HIS A 8 -17.26 -6.47 10.67
C HIS A 8 -15.90 -7.13 10.86
N CYS A 9 -14.86 -6.34 11.10
CA CYS A 9 -13.50 -6.86 11.17
C CYS A 9 -13.30 -7.70 12.43
N THR A 10 -12.99 -8.99 12.24
CA THR A 10 -12.72 -9.94 13.33
C THR A 10 -11.24 -10.30 13.46
N LEU A 11 -10.37 -9.76 12.60
CA LEU A 11 -8.94 -10.05 12.60
C LEU A 11 -8.27 -9.33 13.77
N SER A 12 -7.33 -9.99 14.45
CA SER A 12 -6.65 -9.48 15.64
C SER A 12 -5.83 -8.21 15.38
N GLU A 13 -5.24 -8.10 14.19
CA GLU A 13 -4.40 -6.97 13.75
C GLU A 13 -5.09 -6.12 12.66
N GLY A 14 -6.40 -6.31 12.44
CA GLY A 14 -7.14 -5.61 11.39
C GLY A 14 -6.70 -5.99 9.97
N ILE A 15 -7.01 -5.12 9.00
CA ILE A 15 -6.66 -5.32 7.57
C ILE A 15 -5.29 -4.70 7.29
N HIS A 16 -4.24 -5.48 7.52
CA HIS A 16 -2.87 -5.16 7.12
C HIS A 16 -2.51 -5.78 5.76
N ALA A 17 -1.23 -5.74 5.38
CA ALA A 17 -0.74 -6.17 4.07
C ALA A 17 -1.22 -7.56 3.59
N ARG A 18 -1.23 -8.57 4.46
CA ARG A 18 -1.61 -9.96 4.07
C ARG A 18 -3.10 -10.07 3.75
N PRO A 19 -4.05 -9.78 4.68
CA PRO A 19 -5.48 -9.85 4.35
C PRO A 19 -5.87 -8.88 3.23
N ALA A 20 -5.29 -7.67 3.17
CA ALA A 20 -5.51 -6.75 2.04
C ALA A 20 -5.07 -7.37 0.71
N GLY A 21 -3.94 -8.06 0.67
CA GLY A 21 -3.47 -8.81 -0.49
C GLY A 21 -4.44 -9.91 -0.93
N HIS A 22 -4.98 -10.70 0.01
CA HIS A 22 -5.99 -11.72 -0.31
C HIS A 22 -7.27 -11.11 -0.92
N ILE A 23 -7.78 -10.04 -0.30
CA ILE A 23 -8.97 -9.33 -0.77
C ILE A 23 -8.73 -8.76 -2.16
N ALA A 24 -7.62 -8.06 -2.38
CA ALA A 24 -7.27 -7.45 -3.65
C ALA A 24 -7.10 -8.49 -4.77
N ARG A 25 -6.45 -9.63 -4.48
CA ARG A 25 -6.31 -10.71 -5.47
C ARG A 25 -7.67 -11.25 -5.91
N LEU A 26 -8.58 -11.50 -4.98
CA LEU A 26 -9.93 -11.93 -5.31
C LEU A 26 -10.68 -10.85 -6.10
N CYS A 27 -10.65 -9.61 -5.63
CA CYS A 27 -11.37 -8.51 -6.27
C CYS A 27 -10.90 -8.26 -7.71
N ASN A 28 -9.62 -8.49 -8.01
CA ASN A 28 -9.07 -8.36 -9.36
C ASN A 28 -9.47 -9.48 -10.34
N THR A 29 -10.13 -10.56 -9.89
CA THR A 29 -10.72 -11.54 -10.81
C THR A 29 -12.06 -11.09 -11.39
N TYR A 30 -12.60 -9.96 -10.93
CA TYR A 30 -13.88 -9.41 -11.34
C TYR A 30 -13.72 -8.06 -12.07
N GLN A 31 -14.70 -7.74 -12.90
CA GLN A 31 -14.80 -6.45 -13.59
C GLN A 31 -15.47 -5.38 -12.73
N ALA A 32 -16.21 -5.78 -11.70
CA ALA A 32 -16.87 -4.87 -10.77
C ALA A 32 -15.87 -3.89 -10.13
N GLU A 33 -16.31 -2.64 -10.01
CA GLU A 33 -15.74 -1.68 -9.10
C GLU A 33 -16.19 -2.05 -7.68
N ILE A 34 -15.25 -2.10 -6.75
CA ILE A 34 -15.50 -2.57 -5.37
C ILE A 34 -14.93 -1.50 -4.44
N ASN A 35 -15.79 -0.64 -3.92
CA ASN A 35 -15.41 0.43 -3.00
C ASN A 35 -15.57 -0.04 -1.55
N TRP A 36 -14.49 -0.02 -0.78
CA TRP A 36 -14.44 -0.35 0.64
C TRP A 36 -14.34 0.92 1.45
N GLN A 37 -15.27 1.14 2.40
CA GLN A 37 -15.24 2.27 3.31
C GLN A 37 -15.25 1.82 4.75
N ASN A 38 -14.24 2.18 5.52
CA ASN A 38 -14.27 2.02 6.97
C ASN A 38 -15.19 3.09 7.58
N GLN A 39 -16.23 2.68 8.30
CA GLN A 39 -17.21 3.60 8.88
C GLN A 39 -16.64 4.41 10.05
N ARG A 40 -15.62 3.90 10.76
CA ARG A 40 -14.96 4.62 11.86
C ARG A 40 -14.14 5.80 11.34
N THR A 41 -13.31 5.57 10.33
CA THR A 41 -12.41 6.59 9.78
C THR A 41 -13.06 7.43 8.69
N GLY A 42 -14.11 6.91 8.04
CA GLY A 42 -14.74 7.49 6.86
C GLY A 42 -13.92 7.32 5.58
N ILE A 43 -12.71 6.78 5.67
CA ILE A 43 -11.78 6.60 4.56
C ILE A 43 -12.31 5.47 3.68
N ALA A 44 -12.34 5.73 2.37
CA ALA A 44 -12.74 4.78 1.36
C ALA A 44 -11.58 4.51 0.39
N GLY A 45 -11.54 3.30 -0.15
CA GLY A 45 -10.54 2.87 -1.11
C GLY A 45 -11.05 1.68 -1.94
N SER A 46 -10.47 1.50 -3.12
CA SER A 46 -10.78 0.35 -3.97
C SER A 46 -10.30 -0.94 -3.31
N ALA A 47 -11.19 -1.92 -3.16
CA ALA A 47 -10.84 -3.25 -2.67
C ALA A 47 -10.00 -4.06 -3.66
N ARG A 48 -9.83 -3.57 -4.90
CA ARG A 48 -8.92 -4.14 -5.89
C ARG A 48 -7.47 -3.71 -5.66
N ASN A 49 -7.25 -2.74 -4.80
CA ASN A 49 -5.96 -2.13 -4.55
C ASN A 49 -5.58 -2.39 -3.09
N ALA A 50 -4.58 -3.24 -2.88
CA ALA A 50 -4.22 -3.69 -1.54
C ALA A 50 -3.70 -2.51 -0.69
N LEU A 51 -3.01 -1.54 -1.30
CA LEU A 51 -2.55 -0.34 -0.58
C LEU A 51 -3.72 0.56 -0.19
N SER A 52 -4.72 0.72 -1.06
CA SER A 52 -5.93 1.49 -0.77
C SER A 52 -6.75 0.85 0.34
N LEU A 53 -6.82 -0.48 0.41
CA LEU A 53 -7.42 -1.20 1.55
C LEU A 53 -6.68 -0.97 2.86
N VAL A 54 -5.35 -1.08 2.87
CA VAL A 54 -4.54 -0.80 4.08
C VAL A 54 -4.74 0.65 4.53
N ALA A 55 -4.82 1.59 3.60
CA ALA A 55 -5.03 3.01 3.89
C ALA A 55 -6.41 3.30 4.52
N THR A 56 -7.39 2.39 4.43
CA THR A 56 -8.68 2.54 5.13
C THR A 56 -8.56 2.42 6.65
N ASP A 57 -7.40 2.00 7.16
CA ASP A 57 -7.11 1.83 8.59
C ASP A 57 -8.17 0.93 9.24
N THR A 58 -8.52 -0.21 8.63
CA THR A 58 -9.53 -1.12 9.21
C THR A 58 -8.93 -1.88 10.40
N LEU A 59 -9.41 -1.58 11.61
CA LEU A 59 -8.97 -2.16 12.88
C LEU A 59 -9.96 -3.21 13.42
N PRO A 60 -9.57 -4.02 14.42
CA PRO A 60 -10.45 -5.01 15.02
C PRO A 60 -11.75 -4.38 15.54
N GLY A 61 -12.89 -4.94 15.18
CA GLY A 61 -14.22 -4.44 15.55
C GLY A 61 -14.78 -3.34 14.65
N ASP A 62 -14.00 -2.80 13.70
CA ASP A 62 -14.52 -1.82 12.75
C ASP A 62 -15.61 -2.41 11.85
N SER A 63 -16.57 -1.57 11.48
CA SER A 63 -17.57 -1.89 10.46
C SER A 63 -17.19 -1.21 9.15
N CYS A 64 -17.17 -1.98 8.06
CA CYS A 64 -16.85 -1.52 6.73
C CYS A 64 -18.06 -1.70 5.81
N ARG A 65 -18.41 -0.64 5.08
CA ARG A 65 -19.40 -0.67 4.00
C ARG A 65 -18.67 -0.97 2.70
N ILE A 66 -19.12 -1.99 1.97
CA ILE A 66 -18.50 -2.39 0.70
C ILE A 66 -19.56 -2.29 -0.38
N THR A 67 -19.32 -1.43 -1.37
CA THR A 67 -20.23 -1.22 -2.52
C THR A 67 -19.61 -1.83 -3.76
N LEU A 68 -20.36 -2.66 -4.47
CA LEU A 68 -19.94 -3.33 -5.70
C LEU A 68 -20.82 -2.88 -6.86
N SER A 69 -20.22 -2.38 -7.93
CA SER A 69 -20.93 -1.95 -9.14
C SER A 69 -20.27 -2.51 -10.39
N GLY A 70 -21.07 -3.13 -11.26
CA GLY A 70 -20.54 -3.71 -12.50
C GLY A 70 -21.30 -4.96 -12.95
N PRO A 71 -20.89 -5.55 -14.08
CA PRO A 71 -21.59 -6.67 -14.72
C PRO A 71 -21.59 -7.96 -13.88
N ASP A 72 -20.58 -8.16 -13.03
CA ASP A 72 -20.37 -9.33 -12.19
C ASP A 72 -20.43 -9.02 -10.69
N SER A 73 -21.03 -7.88 -10.32
CA SER A 73 -21.14 -7.40 -8.93
C SER A 73 -21.81 -8.40 -7.97
N ASP A 74 -22.82 -9.15 -8.42
CA ASP A 74 -23.46 -10.20 -7.61
C ASP A 74 -22.51 -11.37 -7.31
N SER A 75 -21.80 -11.86 -8.33
CA SER A 75 -20.83 -12.95 -8.18
C SER A 75 -19.64 -12.53 -7.33
N ALA A 76 -19.16 -11.29 -7.53
CA ALA A 76 -18.09 -10.69 -6.73
C ALA A 76 -18.49 -10.57 -5.26
N ALA A 77 -19.72 -10.13 -4.97
CA ALA A 77 -20.22 -9.98 -3.60
C ALA A 77 -20.24 -11.33 -2.87
N VAL A 78 -20.77 -12.38 -3.51
CA VAL A 78 -20.82 -13.73 -2.92
C VAL A 78 -19.43 -14.26 -2.63
N ALA A 79 -18.49 -14.11 -3.57
CA ALA A 79 -17.12 -14.57 -3.38
C ALA A 79 -16.39 -13.77 -2.29
N LEU A 80 -16.62 -12.45 -2.24
CA LEU A 80 -16.00 -11.58 -1.25
C LEU A 80 -16.54 -11.87 0.15
N GLU A 81 -17.84 -12.03 0.34
CA GLU A 81 -18.43 -12.46 1.63
C GLU A 81 -17.85 -13.80 2.09
N ALA A 82 -17.71 -14.76 1.17
CA ALA A 82 -17.13 -16.05 1.49
C ALA A 82 -15.66 -15.95 1.92
N LEU A 83 -14.86 -15.12 1.24
CA LEU A 83 -13.47 -14.86 1.64
C LEU A 83 -13.39 -14.17 3.00
N LEU A 84 -14.18 -13.11 3.22
CA LEU A 84 -14.16 -12.32 4.45
C LEU A 84 -14.50 -13.15 5.69
N ALA A 85 -15.40 -14.13 5.56
CA ALA A 85 -15.73 -15.07 6.63
C ALA A 85 -14.58 -16.04 6.99
N HIS A 86 -13.60 -16.21 6.11
CA HIS A 86 -12.51 -17.18 6.27
C HIS A 86 -11.12 -16.55 6.13
N LEU A 87 -11.02 -15.22 6.30
CA LEU A 87 -9.71 -14.57 6.27
C LEU A 87 -8.84 -15.14 7.40
N PRO A 88 -7.60 -15.57 7.10
CA PRO A 88 -6.68 -16.06 8.11
C PRO A 88 -6.35 -14.95 9.11
N ASP A 89 -6.51 -15.26 10.40
CA ASP A 89 -6.06 -14.37 11.48
C ASP A 89 -4.56 -14.61 11.72
N PHE A 90 -3.76 -13.62 11.35
CA PHE A 90 -2.32 -13.71 11.43
C PHE A 90 -1.78 -13.06 12.70
N SER A 91 -2.28 -13.52 13.86
CA SER A 91 -1.89 -12.98 15.16
C SER A 91 -0.37 -13.05 15.39
N ALA A 92 0.18 -12.00 16.00
CA ALA A 92 1.55 -12.03 16.50
C ALA A 92 1.70 -13.09 17.60
N ILE A 93 2.91 -13.68 17.69
CA ILE A 93 3.25 -14.64 18.74
C ILE A 93 3.14 -13.93 20.09
N ALA A 94 2.48 -14.58 21.07
CA ALA A 94 2.32 -14.02 22.40
C ALA A 94 3.68 -13.66 23.02
N GLU A 95 3.82 -12.43 23.49
CA GLU A 95 5.03 -11.99 24.19
C GLU A 95 5.25 -12.84 25.44
N THR A 96 6.41 -13.46 25.54
CA THR A 96 6.82 -14.12 26.78
C THR A 96 7.31 -13.08 27.77
N ALA A 97 6.86 -13.22 29.02
CA ALA A 97 7.34 -12.39 30.10
C ALA A 97 8.88 -12.48 30.21
N PRO A 98 9.58 -11.35 30.45
CA PRO A 98 11.02 -11.36 30.57
C PRO A 98 11.48 -12.27 31.70
N GLY A 99 12.45 -13.14 31.43
CA GLY A 99 13.09 -13.99 32.43
C GLY A 99 13.91 -13.17 33.44
N HIS A 100 14.19 -13.76 34.61
CA HIS A 100 15.08 -13.18 35.61
C HIS A 100 16.49 -13.76 35.49
N LEU A 101 17.50 -12.99 35.90
CA LEU A 101 18.87 -13.51 35.96
C LEU A 101 19.01 -14.49 37.13
N PRO A 102 19.83 -15.54 37.00
CA PRO A 102 20.24 -16.35 38.14
C PRO A 102 20.93 -15.50 39.21
N ARG A 103 20.68 -15.78 40.50
CA ARG A 103 21.22 -15.01 41.64
C ARG A 103 22.72 -14.69 41.55
N TRP A 104 23.54 -15.65 41.13
CA TRP A 104 24.99 -15.45 41.04
C TRP A 104 25.40 -14.41 39.97
N LEU A 105 24.61 -14.26 38.91
CA LEU A 105 24.77 -13.20 37.92
C LEU A 105 24.28 -11.86 38.45
N GLU A 106 23.16 -11.85 39.20
CA GLU A 106 22.64 -10.63 39.82
C GLU A 106 23.66 -10.00 40.79
N GLU A 107 24.37 -10.81 41.58
CA GLU A 107 25.41 -10.36 42.50
C GLU A 107 26.60 -9.65 41.80
N LEU A 108 26.86 -9.98 40.53
CA LEU A 108 27.90 -9.33 39.72
C LEU A 108 27.48 -7.93 39.23
N LYS A 109 26.21 -7.55 39.39
CA LYS A 109 25.63 -6.28 38.92
C LYS A 109 25.99 -5.96 37.46
N PRO A 110 25.75 -6.88 36.51
CA PRO A 110 26.05 -6.64 35.11
C PRO A 110 25.17 -5.51 34.54
N GLN A 111 25.68 -4.82 33.52
CA GLN A 111 24.85 -3.97 32.67
C GLN A 111 24.26 -4.83 31.55
N TYR A 112 22.94 -4.93 31.49
CA TYR A 112 22.24 -5.74 30.49
C TYR A 112 20.89 -5.11 30.15
N GLN A 113 20.33 -5.54 29.02
CA GLN A 113 18.98 -5.18 28.58
C GLN A 113 18.12 -6.45 28.55
N THR A 114 16.85 -6.31 28.89
CA THR A 114 15.87 -7.39 28.83
C THR A 114 14.89 -7.15 27.68
N GLY A 115 14.38 -8.21 27.08
CA GLY A 115 13.34 -8.15 26.07
C GLY A 115 12.46 -9.40 26.10
N ALA A 116 11.40 -9.40 25.28
CA ALA A 116 10.59 -10.58 25.04
C ALA A 116 11.38 -11.60 24.20
N CYS A 117 11.29 -12.89 24.54
CA CYS A 117 11.93 -13.94 23.76
C CYS A 117 11.05 -14.29 22.54
N ILE A 118 11.55 -13.97 21.34
CA ILE A 118 10.85 -14.28 20.08
C ILE A 118 11.39 -15.57 19.44
N SER A 119 12.69 -15.86 19.62
CA SER A 119 13.34 -17.07 19.13
C SER A 119 14.35 -17.56 20.14
N GLU A 120 14.38 -18.86 20.38
CA GLU A 120 15.31 -19.50 21.31
C GLU A 120 16.73 -19.56 20.72
N GLY A 121 17.74 -19.48 21.60
CA GLY A 121 19.14 -19.63 21.22
C GLY A 121 20.04 -18.61 21.91
N ILE A 122 21.35 -18.75 21.67
CA ILE A 122 22.36 -17.82 22.17
C ILE A 122 23.16 -17.32 20.97
N ALA A 123 23.15 -16.01 20.74
CA ALA A 123 23.93 -15.36 19.70
C ALA A 123 25.17 -14.70 20.30
N ILE A 124 26.35 -14.98 19.75
CA ILE A 124 27.61 -14.33 20.12
C ILE A 124 28.24 -13.79 18.84
N ALA A 125 28.05 -12.49 18.59
CA ALA A 125 28.58 -11.80 17.42
C ALA A 125 28.68 -10.29 17.68
N PRO A 126 29.50 -9.55 16.92
CA PRO A 126 29.45 -8.08 16.92
C PRO A 126 28.06 -7.58 16.49
N PRO A 127 27.52 -6.52 17.13
CA PRO A 127 26.24 -5.96 16.73
C PRO A 127 26.35 -5.23 15.39
N VAL A 128 25.37 -5.43 14.51
CA VAL A 128 25.16 -4.61 13.31
C VAL A 128 23.96 -3.71 13.60
N VAL A 129 24.19 -2.40 13.64
CA VAL A 129 23.13 -1.40 13.87
C VAL A 129 22.54 -1.01 12.52
N ILE A 130 21.27 -1.36 12.31
CA ILE A 130 20.50 -0.92 11.15
C ILE A 130 19.73 0.32 11.58
N ALA A 131 20.07 1.48 11.00
CA ALA A 131 19.32 2.71 11.23
C ALA A 131 18.00 2.67 10.45
N SER A 132 16.93 3.24 11.03
CA SER A 132 15.72 3.52 10.28
C SER A 132 16.00 4.62 9.24
N ALA A 133 15.29 4.56 8.12
CA ALA A 133 15.27 5.62 7.12
C ALA A 133 13.85 6.18 7.05
N SER A 134 13.71 7.49 7.17
CA SER A 134 12.45 8.17 6.87
C SER A 134 12.35 8.47 5.36
N PHE A 135 11.13 8.74 4.87
CA PHE A 135 10.97 9.20 3.49
C PHE A 135 11.70 10.53 3.23
N ASP A 136 11.78 11.41 4.23
CA ASP A 136 12.57 12.65 4.14
C ASP A 136 14.07 12.34 3.96
N ASP A 137 14.61 11.37 4.70
CA ASP A 137 16.01 10.95 4.57
C ASP A 137 16.29 10.36 3.18
N LEU A 138 15.35 9.59 2.63
CA LEU A 138 15.47 8.99 1.31
C LEU A 138 15.31 10.03 0.19
N LEU A 139 14.43 11.02 0.35
CA LEU A 139 14.27 12.14 -0.58
C LEU A 139 15.52 13.02 -0.61
N ALA A 140 16.13 13.28 0.55
CA ALA A 140 17.38 14.04 0.65
C ALA A 140 18.56 13.36 -0.08
N GLN A 141 18.49 12.04 -0.28
CA GLN A 141 19.47 11.24 -1.01
C GLN A 141 19.15 11.11 -2.51
N SER A 142 18.04 11.70 -2.99
CA SER A 142 17.66 11.58 -4.39
C SER A 142 18.73 12.17 -5.33
N PRO A 143 19.03 11.51 -6.46
CA PRO A 143 19.96 12.06 -7.45
C PRO A 143 19.47 13.43 -7.95
N GLN A 144 20.36 14.43 -7.99
CA GLN A 144 20.02 15.77 -8.49
C GLN A 144 19.94 15.87 -10.01
N GLN A 145 20.42 14.85 -10.73
CA GLN A 145 20.34 14.79 -12.18
C GLN A 145 19.00 14.14 -12.58
N HIS A 146 18.22 14.88 -13.35
CA HIS A 146 16.96 14.40 -13.93
C HIS A 146 17.20 14.01 -15.39
N SER A 147 16.76 12.82 -15.77
CA SER A 147 16.75 12.39 -17.16
C SER A 147 15.52 12.93 -17.90
N SER A 148 15.39 12.62 -19.20
CA SER A 148 14.11 12.89 -19.88
C SER A 148 12.99 12.04 -19.27
N ILE A 149 11.75 12.53 -19.37
CA ILE A 149 10.57 11.85 -18.83
C ILE A 149 10.47 10.42 -19.37
N GLU A 150 10.75 10.21 -20.66
CA GLU A 150 10.70 8.89 -21.30
C GLU A 150 11.73 7.93 -20.70
N LEU A 151 12.94 8.43 -20.37
CA LEU A 151 13.98 7.59 -19.78
C LEU A 151 13.66 7.24 -18.33
N GLU A 152 13.11 8.17 -17.55
CA GLU A 152 12.65 7.91 -16.18
C GLU A 152 11.49 6.89 -16.16
N GLN A 153 10.54 7.00 -17.09
CA GLN A 153 9.46 6.01 -17.26
C GLN A 153 9.98 4.64 -17.65
N GLN A 154 10.94 4.57 -18.59
CA GLN A 154 11.54 3.29 -18.99
C GLN A 154 12.35 2.67 -17.83
N THR A 155 13.04 3.51 -17.05
CA THR A 155 13.78 3.08 -15.86
C THR A 155 12.83 2.51 -14.82
N PHE A 156 11.73 3.20 -14.52
CA PHE A 156 10.69 2.73 -13.62
C PHE A 156 10.10 1.39 -14.08
N ALA A 157 9.66 1.30 -15.33
CA ALA A 157 9.06 0.08 -15.88
C ALA A 157 10.02 -1.11 -15.83
N THR A 158 11.31 -0.89 -16.14
CA THR A 158 12.35 -1.92 -16.07
C THR A 158 12.59 -2.35 -14.63
N ALA A 159 12.78 -1.41 -13.71
CA ALA A 159 12.99 -1.69 -12.29
C ALA A 159 11.82 -2.46 -11.68
N LEU A 160 10.58 -2.06 -11.99
CA LEU A 160 9.37 -2.73 -11.52
C LEU A 160 9.27 -4.16 -12.07
N ALA A 161 9.61 -4.37 -13.35
CA ALA A 161 9.64 -5.69 -13.96
C ALA A 161 10.68 -6.60 -13.30
N THR A 162 11.90 -6.09 -13.05
CA THR A 162 12.96 -6.82 -12.34
C THR A 162 12.53 -7.19 -10.92
N LEU A 163 12.04 -6.23 -10.14
CA LEU A 163 11.56 -6.47 -8.78
C LEU A 163 10.45 -7.53 -8.74
N ARG A 164 9.49 -7.45 -9.68
CA ARG A 164 8.42 -8.44 -9.80
C ARG A 164 8.97 -9.84 -10.06
N GLN A 165 9.93 -9.98 -10.98
CA GLN A 165 10.56 -11.26 -11.28
C GLN A 165 11.31 -11.84 -10.09
N GLU A 166 12.07 -11.01 -9.36
CA GLU A 166 12.79 -11.42 -8.15
C GLU A 166 11.82 -11.92 -7.07
N LYS A 167 10.71 -11.21 -6.83
CA LYS A 167 9.70 -11.61 -5.84
C LYS A 167 8.98 -12.90 -6.25
N ILE A 168 8.65 -13.07 -7.54
CA ILE A 168 8.08 -14.34 -8.04
C ILE A 168 9.07 -15.49 -7.87
N ALA A 169 10.37 -15.26 -8.13
CA ALA A 169 11.39 -16.29 -7.95
C ALA A 169 11.54 -16.69 -6.48
N ALA A 170 11.56 -15.72 -5.56
CA ALA A 170 11.58 -15.97 -4.12
C ALA A 170 10.33 -16.74 -3.65
N LEU A 171 9.14 -16.35 -4.13
CA LEU A 171 7.87 -16.97 -3.77
C LEU A 171 7.85 -18.49 -4.04
N ARG A 172 8.51 -18.95 -5.12
CA ARG A 172 8.61 -20.37 -5.49
C ARG A 172 9.44 -21.21 -4.51
N LEU A 173 10.27 -20.56 -3.69
CA LEU A 173 11.21 -21.20 -2.77
C LEU A 173 10.74 -21.12 -1.31
N THR A 174 9.70 -20.34 -1.03
CA THR A 174 9.22 -20.05 0.32
C THR A 174 7.86 -20.70 0.57
N GLU A 175 7.65 -21.18 1.79
CA GLU A 175 6.37 -21.72 2.27
C GLU A 175 5.95 -21.02 3.58
N GLY A 176 4.68 -21.15 3.95
CA GLY A 176 4.15 -20.59 5.20
C GLY A 176 4.13 -19.05 5.22
N ILE A 177 4.46 -18.46 6.37
CA ILE A 177 4.30 -17.01 6.62
C ILE A 177 5.11 -16.16 5.64
N GLU A 178 6.32 -16.59 5.28
CA GLU A 178 7.18 -15.85 4.33
C GLU A 178 6.55 -15.82 2.94
N HIS A 179 5.94 -16.92 2.52
CA HIS A 179 5.21 -17.01 1.26
C HIS A 179 4.05 -16.00 1.21
N ASP A 180 3.19 -16.00 2.24
CA ASP A 180 2.04 -15.10 2.32
C ASP A 180 2.45 -13.62 2.30
N LEU A 181 3.58 -13.29 2.95
CA LEU A 181 4.12 -11.93 2.94
C LEU A 181 4.65 -11.52 1.56
N LEU A 182 5.34 -12.43 0.86
CA LEU A 182 5.79 -12.19 -0.51
C LEU A 182 4.61 -12.04 -1.48
N GLU A 183 3.53 -12.82 -1.29
CA GLU A 183 2.29 -12.63 -2.07
C GLU A 183 1.67 -11.24 -1.83
N ALA A 184 1.66 -10.76 -0.58
CA ALA A 184 1.19 -9.42 -0.26
C ALA A 184 2.05 -8.33 -0.94
N HIS A 185 3.38 -8.47 -0.91
CA HIS A 185 4.28 -7.55 -1.62
C HIS A 185 4.04 -7.56 -3.13
N LEU A 186 3.76 -8.72 -3.74
CA LEU A 186 3.42 -8.81 -5.15
C LEU A 186 2.10 -8.09 -5.47
N ALA A 187 1.12 -8.11 -4.56
CA ALA A 187 -0.11 -7.35 -4.70
C ALA A 187 0.18 -5.83 -4.69
N PHE A 188 1.06 -5.34 -3.81
CA PHE A 188 1.47 -3.93 -3.80
C PHE A 188 2.23 -3.51 -5.06
N ILE A 189 3.16 -4.34 -5.54
CA ILE A 189 3.93 -4.10 -6.78
C ILE A 189 3.01 -4.07 -8.00
N SER A 190 1.86 -4.74 -7.94
CA SER A 190 0.88 -4.81 -9.03
C SER A 190 -0.32 -3.88 -8.82
N ASP A 191 -0.27 -3.02 -7.80
CA ASP A 191 -1.32 -2.07 -7.49
C ASP A 191 -1.35 -0.97 -8.56
N GLY A 192 -2.45 -0.92 -9.32
CA GLY A 192 -2.62 -0.01 -10.45
C GLY A 192 -2.69 1.45 -10.02
N GLU A 193 -3.45 1.76 -8.96
CA GLU A 193 -3.59 3.13 -8.45
C GLU A 193 -2.24 3.68 -7.97
N PHE A 194 -1.42 2.82 -7.35
CA PHE A 194 -0.08 3.21 -6.93
C PHE A 194 0.85 3.45 -8.13
N GLN A 195 0.82 2.57 -9.14
CA GLN A 195 1.62 2.76 -10.36
C GLN A 195 1.19 4.00 -11.15
N ASP A 196 -0.10 4.29 -11.21
CA ASP A 196 -0.66 5.48 -11.86
C ASP A 196 -0.20 6.75 -11.13
N SER A 197 -0.25 6.75 -9.78
CA SER A 197 0.25 7.86 -8.97
C SER A 197 1.75 8.13 -9.20
N ILE A 198 2.56 7.08 -9.31
CA ILE A 198 3.98 7.23 -9.67
C ILE A 198 4.11 7.81 -11.08
N GLY A 199 3.30 7.34 -12.03
CA GLY A 199 3.23 7.84 -13.40
C GLY A 199 2.93 9.35 -13.46
N ASP A 200 2.00 9.83 -12.64
CA ASP A 200 1.66 11.26 -12.57
C ASP A 200 2.84 12.11 -12.10
N TYR A 201 3.60 11.65 -11.10
CA TYR A 201 4.80 12.37 -10.64
C TYR A 201 5.93 12.35 -11.68
N LEU A 202 6.09 11.24 -12.41
CA LEU A 202 7.04 11.16 -13.54
C LEU A 202 6.67 12.16 -14.64
N MET A 203 5.37 12.28 -14.97
CA MET A 203 4.88 13.25 -15.94
C MET A 203 5.07 14.70 -15.50
N GLN A 204 5.14 14.95 -14.19
CA GLN A 204 5.51 16.26 -13.63
C GLN A 204 7.02 16.54 -13.68
N GLY A 205 7.82 15.65 -14.26
CA GLY A 205 9.27 15.81 -14.44
C GLY A 205 10.10 15.41 -13.22
N GLN A 206 9.52 14.70 -12.25
CA GLN A 206 10.29 14.16 -11.13
C GLN A 206 11.11 12.94 -11.55
N SER A 207 12.21 12.68 -10.85
CA SER A 207 12.97 11.44 -11.07
C SER A 207 12.17 10.22 -10.61
N CYS A 208 12.47 9.05 -11.16
CA CYS A 208 11.87 7.78 -10.73
C CYS A 208 11.98 7.56 -9.22
N TRP A 209 13.09 7.98 -8.61
CA TRP A 209 13.30 7.88 -7.15
C TRP A 209 12.30 8.74 -6.37
N GLN A 210 12.16 10.01 -6.75
CA GLN A 210 11.26 10.96 -6.08
C GLN A 210 9.80 10.56 -6.29
N ALA A 211 9.43 10.17 -7.51
CA ALA A 211 8.07 9.78 -7.86
C ALA A 211 7.57 8.60 -7.00
N VAL A 212 8.40 7.58 -6.78
CA VAL A 212 8.06 6.44 -5.91
C VAL A 212 7.87 6.87 -4.47
N LEU A 213 8.75 7.73 -3.93
CA LEU A 213 8.65 8.20 -2.54
C LEU A 213 7.44 9.11 -2.32
N HIS A 214 7.15 10.01 -3.25
CA HIS A 214 5.99 10.90 -3.16
C HIS A 214 4.66 10.15 -3.30
N ALA A 215 4.59 9.16 -4.20
CA ALA A 215 3.42 8.29 -4.27
C ALA A 215 3.22 7.50 -2.97
N ALA A 216 4.31 7.00 -2.37
CA ALA A 216 4.24 6.23 -1.12
C ALA A 216 3.84 7.11 0.09
N ASP A 217 4.33 8.35 0.18
CA ASP A 217 3.93 9.30 1.24
C ASP A 217 2.44 9.66 1.14
N GLY A 218 1.90 9.80 -0.09
CA GLY A 218 0.48 10.05 -0.33
C GLY A 218 -0.44 8.96 0.26
N LEU A 219 0.01 7.69 0.26
CA LEU A 219 -0.73 6.58 0.85
C LEU A 219 -0.76 6.61 2.38
N GLN A 220 0.25 7.21 3.04
CA GLN A 220 0.28 7.36 4.50
C GLN A 220 -0.62 8.49 4.99
N ARG A 221 -1.00 9.41 4.10
CA ARG A 221 -1.86 10.56 4.41
C ARG A 221 -3.07 10.56 3.48
N PRO A 222 -3.96 9.56 3.56
CA PRO A 222 -5.15 9.52 2.72
C PRO A 222 -5.99 10.77 2.99
N THR A 223 -5.92 11.74 2.08
CA THR A 223 -6.82 12.89 2.11
C THR A 223 -8.22 12.36 1.85
N ALA A 224 -9.17 12.68 2.72
CA ALA A 224 -10.57 12.23 2.67
C ALA A 224 -11.38 12.76 1.45
N THR A 225 -10.70 13.14 0.38
CA THR A 225 -11.27 13.69 -0.85
C THR A 225 -10.84 12.83 -2.03
N PHE A 226 -11.74 11.93 -2.43
CA PHE A 226 -11.84 11.54 -3.83
C PHE A 226 -11.94 12.84 -4.66
N VAL A 227 -10.88 13.18 -5.38
CA VAL A 227 -10.93 14.23 -6.40
C VAL A 227 -11.56 13.60 -7.64
N GLU A 228 -12.73 14.10 -8.07
CA GLU A 228 -13.33 13.75 -9.35
C GLU A 228 -12.30 13.91 -10.49
N PRO A 229 -12.30 13.01 -11.49
CA PRO A 229 -11.41 13.15 -12.62
C PRO A 229 -11.67 14.47 -13.35
N LEU A 230 -10.62 15.26 -13.53
CA LEU A 230 -10.61 16.48 -14.35
C LEU A 230 -10.89 16.14 -15.82
N HIS A 231 -12.16 15.95 -16.16
CA HIS A 231 -12.65 16.03 -17.54
C HIS A 231 -13.61 17.20 -17.68
N SER A 232 -13.07 18.42 -17.74
CA SER A 232 -13.75 19.52 -18.43
C SER A 232 -12.79 20.66 -18.74
N ALA A 233 -12.16 20.64 -19.92
CA ALA A 233 -11.66 21.84 -20.57
C ALA A 233 -11.31 21.57 -22.04
N ALA A 234 -12.31 21.50 -22.93
CA ALA A 234 -12.13 21.88 -24.34
C ALA A 234 -13.48 21.93 -25.07
N HIS A 235 -14.21 23.05 -24.94
CA HIS A 235 -14.93 23.64 -26.08
C HIS A 235 -15.40 25.05 -25.73
N ALA A 236 -14.49 26.00 -25.85
CA ALA A 236 -14.85 27.40 -26.01
C ALA A 236 -13.86 28.09 -26.95
N GLY A 237 -14.35 28.47 -28.13
CA GLY A 237 -13.88 29.64 -28.84
C GLY A 237 -12.72 29.46 -29.83
N TYR A 238 -13.03 29.08 -31.07
CA TYR A 238 -12.31 29.62 -32.22
C TYR A 238 -13.29 30.02 -33.31
N SER A 239 -13.52 31.32 -33.45
CA SER A 239 -13.91 31.95 -34.72
C SER A 239 -13.38 33.37 -34.73
N ARG A 240 -12.27 33.53 -35.46
CA ARG A 240 -11.69 34.81 -35.84
C ARG A 240 -12.65 35.54 -36.78
N HIS A 241 -12.85 36.84 -36.57
CA HIS A 241 -12.90 37.77 -37.69
C HIS A 241 -12.17 39.07 -37.34
N ARG A 242 -11.25 39.44 -38.23
CA ARG A 242 -10.49 40.69 -38.28
C ARG A 242 -11.43 41.87 -38.56
N HIS A 243 -11.19 43.03 -37.97
CA HIS A 243 -10.61 44.19 -38.66
C HIS A 243 -10.52 45.44 -37.78
N ALA A 244 -9.36 46.12 -37.88
CA ALA A 244 -9.15 47.59 -37.95
C ALA A 244 -9.66 48.47 -36.79
N ASN A 245 -9.07 49.61 -36.41
CA ASN A 245 -7.83 50.35 -36.64
C ASN A 245 -8.03 51.66 -35.85
N SER A 246 -6.96 52.30 -35.34
CA SER A 246 -6.91 53.68 -34.80
C SER A 246 -7.73 53.96 -33.53
N ALA A 247 -7.48 54.93 -32.67
CA ALA A 247 -6.39 55.83 -32.29
C ALA A 247 -7.00 56.71 -31.17
N ASN A 248 -6.17 57.29 -30.29
CA ASN A 248 -6.44 58.48 -29.46
C ASN A 248 -7.71 58.52 -28.59
N ASP A 249 -7.55 58.47 -27.27
CA ASP A 249 -7.34 59.61 -26.34
C ASP A 249 -7.38 59.10 -24.89
#